data_AF-A0A4Y3TRQ5-F1
#
_entry.id   AF-A0A4Y3TRQ5-F1
#
_cell.length_a   1.000
_cell.length_b   1.000
_cell.length_c   1.000
_cell.angle_alpha   90.00
_cell.angle_beta   90.00
_cell.angle_gamma   90.00
#
_symmetry.space_group_name_H-M   'P 1'
#
loop_
_entity.id
_entity.type
_entity.pdbx_description
1 polymer ?
#
loop_
_entity_poly.entity_id
_entity_poly.type
_entity_poly.pdbx_seq_one_letter_code
_entity_poly.pdbx_strand_id
1 'polypeptide(L)'
;MKRAIISADDFGLSVEVNEAIEIAHRDGLLSTASLMVAGPAAEDAIERARRLPTLGVGLHLVVIEGASVLPHKRLPLVTGPDGWFSSSQLGLGVDYFFRPEGRKELAAEITAQFDAFARTGLRLDHANAHKHMHLHPTVGGMMIEIGRRYGLRAVRVPLEPPEPLYAAGTYTDTLGDAALRRWTRLLRHQARAAGMAANDWCFGLAWSGHMTPDRVAALAAHLPDGVSEIYFHPATHKNALLQKLMPTYEHEAEFEALCSSEFRTGLEHSHTARCGWQDVLPA
;
A
#
# COMPACT_ATOMS: atom_id res chain seq x y z
N MET A 1 15.06 -0.38 -19.04
CA MET A 1 14.01 -1.42 -19.11
C MET A 1 12.95 -1.04 -18.10
N LYS A 2 11.70 -1.02 -18.52
CA LYS A 2 10.57 -0.63 -17.69
C LYS A 2 9.88 -1.86 -17.13
N ARG A 3 9.62 -1.86 -15.83
CA ARG A 3 8.89 -2.91 -15.13
C ARG A 3 7.78 -2.31 -14.27
N ALA A 4 6.66 -2.99 -14.15
CA ALA A 4 5.53 -2.54 -13.36
C ALA A 4 5.05 -3.61 -12.37
N ILE A 5 4.97 -3.24 -11.09
CA ILE A 5 4.24 -3.94 -10.04
C ILE A 5 2.84 -3.33 -9.99
N ILE A 6 1.82 -4.13 -10.23
CA ILE A 6 0.42 -3.70 -10.14
C ILE A 6 -0.13 -4.20 -8.82
N SER A 7 -0.48 -3.27 -7.93
CA SER A 7 -0.77 -3.57 -6.52
C SER A 7 -2.12 -3.03 -6.08
N ALA A 8 -2.73 -3.67 -5.09
CA ALA A 8 -3.96 -3.21 -4.46
C ALA A 8 -3.74 -3.10 -2.95
N ASP A 9 -4.16 -1.98 -2.38
CA ASP A 9 -4.12 -1.73 -0.95
C ASP A 9 -5.44 -2.17 -0.30
N ASP A 10 -5.47 -2.11 1.04
CA ASP A 10 -6.67 -2.41 1.85
C ASP A 10 -7.23 -3.83 1.74
N PHE A 11 -6.45 -4.82 1.29
CA PHE A 11 -6.88 -6.22 1.33
C PHE A 11 -7.18 -6.62 2.78
N GLY A 12 -8.36 -7.17 3.04
CA GLY A 12 -8.87 -7.45 4.39
C GLY A 12 -9.73 -6.34 5.01
N LEU A 13 -9.89 -5.18 4.35
CA LEU A 13 -10.74 -4.10 4.87
C LEU A 13 -12.23 -4.45 4.78
N SER A 14 -12.68 -5.02 3.67
CA SER A 14 -14.04 -5.53 3.49
C SER A 14 -14.10 -6.64 2.44
N VAL A 15 -15.22 -7.38 2.39
CA VAL A 15 -15.41 -8.48 1.44
C VAL A 15 -15.42 -7.97 -0.01
N GLU A 16 -15.97 -6.78 -0.25
CA GLU A 16 -16.04 -6.15 -1.58
C GLU A 16 -14.65 -5.79 -2.11
N VAL A 17 -13.74 -5.33 -1.23
CA VAL A 17 -12.33 -5.10 -1.58
C VAL A 17 -11.66 -6.44 -1.89
N ASN A 18 -11.85 -7.44 -1.03
CA ASN A 18 -11.26 -8.76 -1.20
C ASN A 18 -11.70 -9.45 -2.49
N GLU A 19 -12.98 -9.36 -2.84
CA GLU A 19 -13.55 -9.90 -4.06
C GLU A 19 -12.98 -9.21 -5.31
N ALA A 20 -12.88 -7.88 -5.30
CA ALA A 20 -12.30 -7.13 -6.40
C ALA A 20 -10.82 -7.49 -6.61
N ILE A 21 -10.06 -7.67 -5.52
CA ILE A 21 -8.66 -8.11 -5.57
C ILE A 21 -8.53 -9.53 -6.16
N GLU A 22 -9.38 -10.47 -5.75
CA GLU A 22 -9.39 -11.83 -6.31
C GLU A 22 -9.69 -11.82 -7.81
N ILE A 23 -10.72 -11.07 -8.24
CA ILE A 23 -11.08 -10.96 -9.65
C ILE A 23 -9.98 -10.26 -10.45
N ALA A 24 -9.48 -9.11 -9.97
CA ALA A 24 -8.43 -8.35 -10.65
C ALA A 24 -7.10 -9.12 -10.76
N HIS A 25 -6.81 -10.03 -9.83
CA HIS A 25 -5.65 -10.93 -9.94
C HIS A 25 -5.87 -12.04 -10.96
N ARG A 26 -7.05 -12.67 -10.95
CA ARG A 26 -7.37 -13.80 -11.82
C ARG A 26 -7.57 -13.38 -13.27
N ASP A 27 -8.33 -12.32 -13.47
CA ASP A 27 -8.87 -11.91 -14.78
C ASP A 27 -8.23 -10.60 -15.28
N GLY A 28 -7.55 -9.86 -14.40
CA GLY A 28 -6.96 -8.55 -14.69
C GLY A 28 -5.43 -8.53 -14.70
N LEU A 29 -4.87 -7.39 -14.30
CA LEU A 29 -3.42 -7.13 -14.29
C LEU A 29 -2.80 -7.19 -12.88
N LEU A 30 -3.60 -7.38 -11.83
CA LEU A 30 -3.12 -7.29 -10.46
C LEU A 30 -2.09 -8.40 -10.17
N SER A 31 -0.96 -8.01 -9.58
CA SER A 31 0.15 -8.92 -9.26
C SER A 31 0.33 -9.12 -7.75
N THR A 32 -0.10 -8.15 -6.95
CA THR A 32 0.19 -8.08 -5.53
C THR A 32 -0.95 -7.40 -4.78
N ALA A 33 -1.19 -7.79 -3.53
CA ALA A 33 -2.10 -7.13 -2.60
C ALA A 33 -1.44 -6.87 -1.24
N SER A 34 -1.86 -5.81 -0.56
CA SER A 34 -1.36 -5.42 0.77
C SER A 34 -2.42 -5.72 1.82
N LEU A 35 -2.15 -6.67 2.71
CA LEU A 35 -3.08 -7.19 3.72
C LEU A 35 -3.10 -6.36 5.00
N MET A 36 -4.27 -5.83 5.37
CA MET A 36 -4.59 -5.31 6.70
C MET A 36 -4.96 -6.46 7.63
N VAL A 37 -3.98 -6.94 8.42
CA VAL A 37 -4.15 -8.16 9.24
C VAL A 37 -5.16 -8.05 10.39
N ALA A 38 -5.49 -6.82 10.80
CA ALA A 38 -6.56 -6.54 11.78
C ALA A 38 -7.87 -6.10 11.10
N GLY A 39 -7.92 -6.08 9.76
CA GLY A 39 -9.07 -5.64 8.99
C GLY A 39 -10.31 -6.51 9.27
N PRO A 40 -11.54 -5.95 9.22
CA PRO A 40 -12.77 -6.68 9.49
C PRO A 40 -12.98 -7.94 8.61
N ALA A 41 -12.41 -7.94 7.41
CA ALA A 41 -12.50 -9.05 6.46
C ALA A 41 -11.12 -9.72 6.22
N ALA A 42 -10.18 -9.61 7.16
CA ALA A 42 -8.85 -10.19 7.03
C ALA A 42 -8.87 -11.72 6.88
N GLU A 43 -9.76 -12.42 7.59
CA GLU A 43 -9.89 -13.88 7.49
C GLU A 43 -10.32 -14.33 6.08
N ASP A 44 -11.31 -13.66 5.50
CA ASP A 44 -11.75 -13.89 4.11
C ASP A 44 -10.61 -13.60 3.11
N ALA A 45 -9.87 -12.50 3.31
CA ALA A 45 -8.69 -12.17 2.49
C ALA A 45 -7.63 -13.26 2.55
N ILE A 46 -7.33 -13.80 3.73
CA ILE A 46 -6.34 -14.87 3.93
C ILE A 46 -6.81 -16.17 3.23
N GLU A 47 -8.08 -16.51 3.31
CA GLU A 47 -8.64 -17.68 2.61
C GLU A 47 -8.50 -17.54 1.09
N ARG A 48 -8.83 -16.37 0.53
CA ARG A 48 -8.65 -16.07 -0.91
C ARG A 48 -7.19 -16.16 -1.31
N ALA A 49 -6.29 -15.54 -0.55
CA ALA A 49 -4.85 -15.59 -0.82
C ALA A 49 -4.31 -17.03 -0.88
N ARG A 50 -4.78 -17.92 0.00
CA ARG A 50 -4.38 -19.35 -0.03
C ARG A 50 -4.86 -20.08 -1.30
N ARG A 51 -5.98 -19.65 -1.89
CA ARG A 51 -6.50 -20.17 -3.16
C ARG A 51 -5.81 -19.55 -4.39
N LEU A 52 -5.08 -18.44 -4.22
CA LEU A 52 -4.40 -17.68 -5.26
C LEU A 52 -2.87 -17.67 -5.03
N PRO A 53 -2.17 -18.80 -5.16
CA PRO A 53 -0.75 -18.91 -4.78
C PRO A 53 0.20 -18.03 -5.61
N THR A 54 -0.25 -17.47 -6.72
CA THR A 54 0.50 -16.54 -7.58
C THR A 54 0.31 -15.06 -7.20
N LEU A 55 -0.60 -14.75 -6.27
CA LEU A 55 -0.78 -13.39 -5.76
C LEU A 55 0.30 -13.10 -4.71
N GLY A 56 1.13 -12.07 -4.97
CA GLY A 56 2.02 -11.54 -3.93
C GLY A 56 1.20 -10.93 -2.79
N VAL A 57 1.46 -11.28 -1.53
CA VAL A 57 0.76 -10.71 -0.39
C VAL A 57 1.75 -10.07 0.57
N GLY A 58 1.66 -8.75 0.72
CA GLY A 58 2.45 -7.98 1.67
C GLY A 58 1.66 -7.58 2.91
N LEU A 59 2.35 -7.05 3.90
CA LEU A 59 1.71 -6.44 5.07
C LEU A 59 1.36 -4.97 4.75
N HIS A 60 0.08 -4.62 4.83
CA HIS A 60 -0.39 -3.24 4.86
C HIS A 60 -0.44 -2.77 6.32
N LEU A 61 0.67 -2.17 6.79
CA LEU A 61 0.79 -1.75 8.19
C LEU A 61 -0.27 -0.68 8.52
N VAL A 62 -1.07 -0.93 9.55
CA VAL A 62 -2.16 -0.03 9.99
C VAL A 62 -1.77 0.65 11.28
N VAL A 63 -1.48 1.94 11.24
CA VAL A 63 -1.15 2.75 12.43
C VAL A 63 -1.89 4.10 12.42
N ILE A 64 -2.98 4.16 11.68
CA ILE A 64 -3.90 5.29 11.51
C ILE A 64 -5.23 4.78 10.98
N GLU A 65 -6.35 5.38 11.41
CA GLU A 65 -7.70 5.18 10.85
C GLU A 65 -8.09 3.73 10.52
N GLY A 66 -7.65 2.77 11.32
CA GLY A 66 -7.92 1.35 11.12
C GLY A 66 -7.95 0.57 12.43
N ALA A 67 -8.36 -0.69 12.38
CA ALA A 67 -8.32 -1.58 13.54
C ALA A 67 -6.88 -1.91 13.95
N SER A 68 -6.64 -2.01 15.25
CA SER A 68 -5.39 -2.52 15.83
C SER A 68 -5.49 -4.03 16.13
N VAL A 69 -4.34 -4.71 16.14
CA VAL A 69 -4.22 -6.10 16.63
C VAL A 69 -4.23 -6.13 18.15
N LEU A 70 -3.52 -5.20 18.80
CA LEU A 70 -3.49 -5.13 20.26
C LEU A 70 -4.71 -4.37 20.80
N PRO A 71 -5.31 -4.80 21.92
CA PRO A 71 -6.45 -4.11 22.50
C PRO A 71 -6.07 -2.73 23.05
N HIS A 72 -7.04 -1.80 23.10
CA HIS A 72 -6.86 -0.43 23.60
C HIS A 72 -6.09 -0.31 24.92
N LYS A 73 -6.30 -1.24 25.88
CA LYS A 73 -5.56 -1.27 27.15
C LYS A 73 -4.03 -1.35 27.00
N ARG A 74 -3.53 -1.81 25.85
CA ARG A 74 -2.11 -1.89 25.49
C ARG A 74 -1.65 -0.71 24.64
N LEU A 75 -2.60 0.00 24.02
CA LEU A 75 -2.40 1.13 23.10
C LEU A 75 -3.25 2.36 23.51
N PRO A 76 -3.29 2.75 24.80
CA PRO A 76 -4.25 3.74 25.28
C PRO A 76 -4.02 5.14 24.70
N LEU A 77 -2.83 5.43 24.17
CA LEU A 77 -2.53 6.74 23.59
C LEU A 77 -3.00 6.85 22.13
N VAL A 78 -2.91 5.76 21.36
CA VAL A 78 -2.98 5.83 19.89
C VAL A 78 -4.28 5.23 19.32
N THR A 79 -5.02 4.50 20.13
CA THR A 79 -6.33 3.93 19.78
C THR A 79 -7.45 4.49 20.64
N GLY A 80 -8.68 4.48 20.12
CA GLY A 80 -9.90 4.67 20.90
C GLY A 80 -10.30 3.41 21.68
N PRO A 81 -11.31 3.50 22.57
CA PRO A 81 -11.81 2.35 23.34
C PRO A 81 -12.30 1.16 22.49
N ASP A 82 -12.66 1.42 21.24
CA ASP A 82 -13.04 0.43 20.23
C ASP A 82 -11.85 -0.31 19.59
N GLY A 83 -10.61 0.05 19.97
CA GLY A 83 -9.40 -0.50 19.38
C GLY A 83 -9.09 0.07 17.98
N TRP A 84 -9.75 1.16 17.58
CA TRP A 84 -9.50 1.83 16.31
C TRP A 84 -8.48 2.95 16.45
N PHE A 85 -7.55 3.08 15.51
CA PHE A 85 -6.62 4.21 15.48
C PHE A 85 -7.33 5.53 15.19
N SER A 86 -6.85 6.61 15.81
CA SER A 86 -7.32 7.96 15.49
C SER A 86 -7.17 8.28 13.99
N SER A 87 -8.06 9.11 13.44
CA SER A 87 -7.93 9.66 12.09
C SER A 87 -6.99 10.87 12.01
N SER A 88 -6.50 11.36 13.15
CA SER A 88 -5.57 12.50 13.20
C SER A 88 -4.15 12.09 12.82
N GLN A 89 -3.83 12.16 11.53
CA GLN A 89 -2.49 11.82 11.01
C GLN A 89 -1.38 12.63 11.66
N LEU A 90 -1.58 13.94 11.81
CA LEU A 90 -0.61 14.83 12.45
C LEU A 90 -0.46 14.52 13.95
N GLY A 91 -1.58 14.31 14.65
CA GLY A 91 -1.56 13.98 16.09
C GLY A 91 -0.80 12.69 16.36
N LEU A 92 -1.13 11.62 15.63
CA LEU A 92 -0.43 10.35 15.72
C LEU A 92 1.05 10.49 15.37
N GLY A 93 1.39 11.24 14.31
CA GLY A 93 2.80 11.52 13.98
C GLY A 93 3.57 12.19 15.12
N VAL A 94 2.97 13.18 15.77
CA VAL A 94 3.56 13.86 16.95
C VAL A 94 3.75 12.89 18.11
N ASP A 95 2.72 12.08 18.44
CA ASP A 95 2.80 11.09 19.50
C ASP A 95 3.88 10.02 19.20
N TYR A 96 3.96 9.56 17.95
CA TYR A 96 4.97 8.60 17.49
C TYR A 96 6.39 9.16 17.50
N PHE A 97 6.59 10.46 17.30
CA PHE A 97 7.94 11.03 17.29
C PHE A 97 8.39 11.47 18.68
N PHE A 98 7.60 12.33 19.32
CA PHE A 98 8.02 13.06 20.50
C PHE A 98 7.76 12.33 21.81
N ARG A 99 6.81 11.39 21.86
CA ARG A 99 6.44 10.71 23.11
C ARG A 99 7.03 9.31 23.22
N PRO A 100 7.84 9.03 24.26
CA PRO A 100 8.37 7.69 24.49
C PRO A 100 7.29 6.61 24.62
N GLU A 101 6.15 6.93 25.21
CA GLU A 101 5.01 6.02 25.38
C GLU A 101 4.37 5.69 24.03
N GLY A 102 4.12 6.70 23.19
CA GLY A 102 3.61 6.50 21.83
C GLY A 102 4.55 5.66 20.96
N ARG A 103 5.86 5.86 21.10
CA ARG A 103 6.88 5.01 20.45
C ARG A 103 6.83 3.56 20.90
N LYS A 104 6.61 3.31 22.20
CA LYS A 104 6.48 1.95 22.74
C LYS A 104 5.20 1.27 22.25
N GLU A 105 4.08 1.98 22.24
CA GLU A 105 2.80 1.49 21.73
C GLU A 105 2.89 1.18 20.23
N LEU A 106 3.47 2.09 19.44
CA LEU A 106 3.73 1.88 18.02
C LEU A 106 4.57 0.62 17.76
N ALA A 107 5.71 0.47 18.46
CA ALA A 107 6.58 -0.70 18.29
C ALA A 107 5.87 -2.01 18.68
N ALA A 108 5.06 -1.98 19.76
CA ALA A 108 4.28 -3.13 20.20
C ALA A 108 3.24 -3.53 19.15
N GLU A 109 2.52 -2.57 18.58
CA GLU A 109 1.54 -2.85 17.53
C GLU A 109 2.20 -3.33 16.23
N ILE A 110 3.26 -2.68 15.76
CA ILE A 110 3.98 -3.11 14.55
C ILE A 110 4.42 -4.58 14.71
N THR A 111 4.97 -4.92 15.88
CA THR A 111 5.34 -6.31 16.20
C THR A 111 4.13 -7.23 16.15
N ALA A 112 3.01 -6.84 16.76
CA ALA A 112 1.79 -7.64 16.79
C ALA A 112 1.18 -7.87 15.39
N GLN A 113 1.27 -6.88 14.49
CA GLN A 113 0.84 -7.02 13.10
C GLN A 113 1.73 -7.96 12.30
N PHE A 114 3.05 -7.87 12.44
CA PHE A 114 3.95 -8.85 11.83
C PHE A 114 3.76 -10.26 12.39
N ASP A 115 3.56 -10.41 13.71
CA ASP A 115 3.20 -11.69 14.33
C ASP A 115 1.88 -12.24 13.77
N ALA A 116 0.87 -11.39 13.62
CA ALA A 116 -0.41 -11.77 13.03
C ALA A 116 -0.26 -12.21 11.58
N PHE A 117 0.49 -11.46 10.78
CA PHE A 117 0.81 -11.83 9.39
C PHE A 117 1.52 -13.18 9.32
N ALA A 118 2.54 -13.40 10.14
CA ALA A 118 3.29 -14.65 10.16
C ALA A 118 2.42 -15.86 10.51
N ARG A 119 1.46 -15.70 11.43
CA ARG A 119 0.49 -16.76 11.79
C ARG A 119 -0.44 -17.16 10.64
N THR A 120 -0.62 -16.32 9.62
CA THR A 120 -1.43 -16.68 8.45
C THR A 120 -0.80 -17.80 7.63
N GLY A 121 0.53 -17.98 7.72
CA GLY A 121 1.30 -18.89 6.88
C GLY A 121 1.56 -18.37 5.46
N LEU A 122 1.09 -17.18 5.12
CA LEU A 122 1.41 -16.53 3.84
C LEU A 122 2.88 -16.07 3.84
N ARG A 123 3.53 -16.16 2.68
CA ARG A 123 4.87 -15.60 2.48
C ARG A 123 4.77 -14.07 2.51
N LEU A 124 5.56 -13.42 3.36
CA LEU A 124 5.67 -11.97 3.40
C LEU A 124 6.37 -11.47 2.13
N ASP A 125 5.59 -10.91 1.21
CA ASP A 125 6.06 -10.47 -0.11
C ASP A 125 6.77 -9.12 -0.06
N HIS A 126 6.12 -8.14 0.58
CA HIS A 126 6.60 -6.77 0.79
C HIS A 126 5.89 -6.16 2.02
N ALA A 127 6.20 -4.91 2.34
CA ALA A 127 5.41 -4.12 3.27
C ALA A 127 5.24 -2.67 2.79
N ASN A 128 4.10 -2.09 3.14
CA ASN A 128 3.78 -0.67 3.02
C ASN A 128 2.88 -0.29 4.22
N ALA A 129 2.30 0.91 4.23
CA ALA A 129 1.42 1.30 5.33
C ALA A 129 0.23 2.12 4.85
N HIS A 130 -0.91 1.93 5.51
CA HIS A 130 -2.14 2.67 5.29
C HIS A 130 -1.90 4.19 5.41
N LYS A 131 -2.47 4.96 4.48
CA LYS A 131 -2.20 6.41 4.30
C LYS A 131 -0.72 6.79 4.22
N HIS A 132 0.12 5.88 3.73
CA HIS A 132 1.57 6.04 3.61
C HIS A 132 2.28 6.41 4.92
N MET A 133 1.76 5.97 6.07
CA MET A 133 2.31 6.34 7.38
C MET A 133 3.79 5.98 7.57
N HIS A 134 4.29 5.00 6.82
CA HIS A 134 5.69 4.60 6.77
C HIS A 134 6.63 5.71 6.22
N LEU A 135 6.11 6.78 5.63
CA LEU A 135 6.88 8.00 5.36
C LEU A 135 7.29 8.74 6.63
N HIS A 136 6.56 8.56 7.73
CA HIS A 136 6.98 9.09 9.02
C HIS A 136 8.27 8.36 9.47
N PRO A 137 9.35 9.08 9.83
CA PRO A 137 10.68 8.49 10.03
C PRO A 137 10.70 7.40 11.10
N THR A 138 9.93 7.58 12.18
CA THR A 138 9.81 6.58 13.23
C THR A 138 9.03 5.36 12.76
N VAL A 139 7.95 5.55 12.00
CA VAL A 139 7.10 4.44 11.54
C VAL A 139 7.84 3.61 10.51
N GLY A 140 8.41 4.25 9.48
CA GLY A 140 9.21 3.58 8.46
C GLY A 140 10.43 2.87 9.05
N GLY A 141 11.16 3.54 9.94
CA GLY A 141 12.30 2.96 10.65
C GLY A 141 11.93 1.72 11.46
N MET A 142 10.87 1.80 12.29
CA MET A 142 10.41 0.66 13.10
C MET A 142 9.83 -0.47 12.24
N MET A 143 9.06 -0.16 11.19
CA MET A 143 8.53 -1.16 10.27
C MET A 143 9.65 -1.98 9.62
N ILE A 144 10.71 -1.30 9.14
CA ILE A 144 11.88 -1.95 8.55
C ILE A 144 12.64 -2.76 9.61
N GLU A 145 12.95 -2.17 10.76
CA GLU A 145 13.73 -2.82 11.81
C GLU A 145 13.05 -4.09 12.36
N ILE A 146 11.76 -3.99 12.68
CA ILE A 146 10.97 -5.09 13.21
C ILE A 146 10.71 -6.11 12.11
N GLY A 147 10.25 -5.67 10.94
CA GLY A 147 9.90 -6.53 9.82
C GLY A 147 11.04 -7.44 9.35
N ARG A 148 12.30 -7.00 9.47
CA ARG A 148 13.49 -7.85 9.19
C ARG A 148 13.49 -9.16 9.96
N ARG A 149 12.99 -9.16 11.20
CA ARG A 149 12.91 -10.35 12.05
C ARG A 149 11.89 -11.36 11.52
N TYR A 150 10.95 -10.90 10.69
CA TYR A 150 9.90 -11.67 10.03
C TYR A 150 10.22 -11.97 8.56
N GLY A 151 11.45 -11.67 8.10
CA GLY A 151 11.87 -11.92 6.74
C GLY A 151 11.42 -10.86 5.73
N LEU A 152 11.05 -9.66 6.17
CA LEU A 152 10.78 -8.54 5.27
C LEU A 152 12.03 -8.24 4.42
N ARG A 153 11.86 -8.22 3.09
CA ARG A 153 12.94 -7.96 2.12
C ARG A 153 12.63 -6.82 1.14
N ALA A 154 11.38 -6.39 1.04
CA ALA A 154 10.92 -5.38 0.10
C ALA A 154 9.96 -4.40 0.77
N VAL A 155 10.10 -3.11 0.49
CA VAL A 155 9.24 -2.05 1.03
C VAL A 155 8.85 -1.07 -0.08
N ARG A 156 7.57 -0.69 -0.13
CA ARG A 156 7.10 0.40 -0.99
C ARG A 156 7.76 1.72 -0.58
N VAL A 157 8.25 2.46 -1.56
CA VAL A 157 8.65 3.85 -1.41
C VAL A 157 7.73 4.71 -2.29
N PRO A 158 6.84 5.53 -1.71
CA PRO A 158 5.83 6.27 -2.45
C PRO A 158 6.41 7.54 -3.08
N LEU A 159 7.36 7.38 -4.02
CA LEU A 159 7.95 8.47 -4.79
C LEU A 159 7.24 8.57 -6.15
N GLU A 160 6.36 9.55 -6.30
CA GLU A 160 5.62 9.79 -7.54
C GLU A 160 6.24 10.95 -8.34
N PRO A 161 6.92 10.68 -9.47
CA PRO A 161 7.47 11.73 -10.32
C PRO A 161 6.36 12.45 -11.11
N PRO A 162 6.44 13.77 -11.31
CA PRO A 162 5.40 14.54 -11.98
C PRO A 162 5.36 14.33 -13.51
N GLU A 163 6.48 13.99 -14.15
CA GLU A 163 6.58 13.94 -15.62
C GLU A 163 5.63 12.94 -16.28
N PRO A 164 5.49 11.69 -15.78
CA PRO A 164 4.51 10.74 -16.33
C PRO A 164 3.06 11.18 -16.11
N LEU A 165 2.77 11.86 -15.00
CA LEU A 165 1.44 12.37 -14.70
C LEU A 165 1.04 13.52 -15.63
N TYR A 166 1.95 14.43 -15.93
CA TYR A 166 1.71 15.50 -16.91
C TYR A 166 1.44 14.95 -18.30
N ALA A 167 2.17 13.91 -18.71
CA ALA A 167 1.94 13.26 -20.00
C ALA A 167 0.61 12.51 -20.04
N ALA A 168 0.13 12.05 -18.89
CA ALA A 168 -1.11 11.29 -18.76
C ALA A 168 -2.38 12.14 -18.58
N GLY A 169 -2.27 13.43 -18.24
CA GLY A 169 -3.42 14.34 -18.21
C GLY A 169 -3.37 15.40 -17.11
N THR A 170 -4.53 15.72 -16.53
CA THR A 170 -4.75 16.87 -15.65
C THR A 170 -4.14 16.69 -14.26
N TYR A 171 -2.82 16.70 -14.19
CA TYR A 171 -2.05 16.80 -12.96
C TYR A 171 -1.38 18.17 -12.86
N THR A 172 -1.47 18.78 -11.68
CA THR A 172 -0.77 20.02 -11.35
C THR A 172 0.02 19.78 -10.08
N ASP A 173 1.35 19.78 -10.21
CA ASP A 173 2.25 19.53 -9.09
C ASP A 173 2.21 20.67 -8.08
N THR A 174 1.93 20.33 -6.82
CA THR A 174 1.82 21.30 -5.74
C THR A 174 3.14 21.42 -4.96
N LEU A 175 3.28 22.49 -4.18
CA LEU A 175 4.39 22.61 -3.22
C LEU A 175 4.39 21.47 -2.19
N GLY A 176 3.21 20.96 -1.83
CA GLY A 176 3.06 19.81 -0.94
C GLY A 176 3.64 18.54 -1.55
N ASP A 177 3.36 18.28 -2.81
CA ASP A 177 3.88 17.13 -3.56
C ASP A 177 5.41 17.19 -3.67
N ALA A 178 5.96 18.38 -3.94
CA ALA A 178 7.40 18.60 -3.97
C ALA A 178 8.07 18.36 -2.61
N ALA A 179 7.41 18.76 -1.51
CA ALA A 179 7.87 18.48 -0.16
C ALA A 179 7.80 16.97 0.14
N LEU A 180 6.72 16.30 -0.25
CA LEU A 180 6.52 14.87 -0.07
C LEU A 180 7.61 14.06 -0.80
N ARG A 181 7.91 14.39 -2.06
CA ARG A 181 9.01 13.77 -2.83
C ARG A 181 10.39 13.96 -2.19
N ARG A 182 10.62 15.06 -1.47
CA ARG A 182 11.88 15.22 -0.70
C ARG A 182 11.86 14.35 0.53
N TRP A 183 10.73 14.25 1.21
CA TRP A 183 10.56 13.46 2.41
C TRP A 183 10.70 11.95 2.16
N THR A 184 10.22 11.46 1.01
CA THR A 184 10.34 10.04 0.62
C THR A 184 11.80 9.57 0.49
N ARG A 185 12.76 10.49 0.29
CA ARG A 185 14.19 10.18 0.27
C ARG A 185 14.68 9.59 1.58
N LEU A 186 14.10 9.98 2.71
CA LEU A 186 14.46 9.46 4.02
C LEU A 186 14.08 7.99 4.13
N LEU A 187 12.84 7.63 3.80
CA LEU A 187 12.39 6.24 3.75
C LEU A 187 13.24 5.42 2.77
N ARG A 188 13.52 5.96 1.58
CA ARG A 188 14.41 5.30 0.60
C ARG A 188 15.80 5.04 1.17
N HIS A 189 16.35 6.00 1.92
CA HIS A 189 17.62 5.83 2.61
C HIS A 189 17.55 4.74 3.69
N GLN A 190 16.50 4.73 4.53
CA GLN A 190 16.28 3.69 5.54
C GLN A 190 16.17 2.29 4.92
N ALA A 191 15.40 2.15 3.84
CA ALA A 191 15.24 0.89 3.11
C ALA A 191 16.59 0.41 2.54
N ARG A 192 17.34 1.29 1.85
CA ARG A 192 18.65 0.97 1.29
C ARG A 192 19.67 0.59 2.37
N ALA A 193 19.72 1.34 3.47
CA ALA A 193 20.62 1.06 4.59
C ALA A 193 20.33 -0.30 5.24
N ALA A 194 19.08 -0.76 5.20
CA ALA A 194 18.66 -2.06 5.67
C ALA A 194 18.81 -3.19 4.64
N GLY A 195 19.28 -2.90 3.41
CA GLY A 195 19.41 -3.88 2.33
C GLY A 195 18.07 -4.30 1.72
N MET A 196 17.03 -3.49 1.84
CA MET A 196 15.69 -3.77 1.29
C MET A 196 15.62 -3.46 -0.20
N ALA A 197 14.88 -4.28 -0.94
CA ALA A 197 14.35 -3.91 -2.25
C ALA A 197 13.30 -2.80 -2.09
N ALA A 198 13.23 -1.91 -3.09
CA ALA A 198 12.22 -0.88 -3.19
C ALA A 198 11.94 -0.58 -4.66
N ASN A 199 10.71 -0.18 -4.97
CA ASN A 199 10.36 0.38 -6.27
C ASN A 199 11.10 1.70 -6.51
N ASP A 200 11.39 1.99 -7.77
CA ASP A 200 11.99 3.26 -8.19
C ASP A 200 10.96 4.39 -8.17
N TRP A 201 9.72 4.07 -8.58
CA TRP A 201 8.61 5.01 -8.72
C TRP A 201 7.32 4.41 -8.18
N CYS A 202 6.43 5.22 -7.62
CA CYS A 202 5.13 4.80 -7.13
C CYS A 202 4.06 5.75 -7.66
N PHE A 203 3.03 5.21 -8.32
CA PHE A 203 1.94 5.98 -8.88
C PHE A 203 0.60 5.59 -8.25
N GLY A 204 -0.28 6.59 -8.13
CA GLY A 204 -1.55 6.49 -7.44
C GLY A 204 -1.69 7.50 -6.29
N LEU A 205 -0.66 8.31 -5.99
CA LEU A 205 -0.74 9.32 -4.93
C LEU A 205 -1.58 10.50 -5.39
N ALA A 206 -1.26 11.09 -6.54
CA ALA A 206 -1.96 12.22 -7.12
C ALA A 206 -3.44 11.94 -7.43
N TRP A 207 -3.76 10.68 -7.72
CA TRP A 207 -5.11 10.22 -8.08
C TRP A 207 -5.63 9.15 -7.13
N SER A 208 -5.22 9.18 -5.86
CA SER A 208 -5.67 8.19 -4.88
C SER A 208 -7.19 8.18 -4.78
N GLY A 209 -7.83 7.02 -5.01
CA GLY A 209 -9.28 6.93 -5.09
C GLY A 209 -9.86 7.23 -6.47
N HIS A 210 -9.05 7.61 -7.45
CA HIS A 210 -9.49 8.13 -8.74
C HIS A 210 -8.61 7.61 -9.89
N MET A 211 -8.12 6.38 -9.76
CA MET A 211 -7.34 5.65 -10.78
C MET A 211 -8.27 5.02 -11.82
N THR A 212 -8.96 5.87 -12.58
CA THR A 212 -9.94 5.47 -13.61
C THR A 212 -9.26 4.82 -14.83
N PRO A 213 -9.98 4.01 -15.64
CA PRO A 213 -9.39 3.29 -16.78
C PRO A 213 -8.62 4.20 -17.75
N ASP A 214 -9.16 5.37 -18.08
CA ASP A 214 -8.57 6.36 -18.97
C ASP A 214 -7.27 6.96 -18.42
N ARG A 215 -7.25 7.36 -17.14
CA ARG A 215 -6.05 7.90 -16.47
C ARG A 215 -4.95 6.86 -16.39
N VAL A 216 -5.31 5.64 -16.03
CA VAL A 216 -4.37 4.54 -15.83
C VAL A 216 -3.77 4.08 -17.16
N ALA A 217 -4.57 3.98 -18.23
CA ALA A 217 -4.07 3.68 -19.56
C ALA A 217 -3.08 4.75 -20.05
N ALA A 218 -3.40 6.04 -19.85
CA ALA A 218 -2.54 7.15 -20.20
C ALA A 218 -1.23 7.15 -19.39
N LEU A 219 -1.30 6.89 -18.07
CA LEU A 219 -0.11 6.76 -17.23
C LEU A 219 0.77 5.59 -17.65
N ALA A 220 0.17 4.43 -17.91
CA ALA A 220 0.87 3.20 -18.31
C ALA A 220 1.69 3.40 -19.59
N ALA A 221 1.21 4.22 -20.52
CA ALA A 221 1.91 4.58 -21.75
C ALA A 221 3.17 5.45 -21.53
N HIS A 222 3.28 6.11 -20.38
CA HIS A 222 4.34 7.09 -20.08
C HIS A 222 5.22 6.69 -18.89
N LEU A 223 5.20 5.43 -18.47
CA LEU A 223 6.02 4.97 -17.35
C LEU A 223 7.53 5.23 -17.61
N PRO A 224 8.28 5.65 -16.58
CA PRO A 224 9.72 5.85 -16.66
C PRO A 224 10.49 4.52 -16.63
N ASP A 225 11.78 4.56 -16.98
CA ASP A 225 12.71 3.45 -16.78
C ASP A 225 12.85 3.07 -15.30
N GLY A 226 13.03 1.77 -15.02
CA GLY A 226 13.11 1.23 -13.66
C GLY A 226 11.87 0.44 -13.27
N VAL A 227 11.68 0.25 -11.97
CA VAL A 227 10.53 -0.45 -11.38
C VAL A 227 9.50 0.58 -10.91
N SER A 228 8.38 0.65 -11.62
CA SER A 228 7.20 1.39 -11.17
C SER A 228 6.29 0.48 -10.36
N GLU A 229 5.73 0.99 -9.28
CA GLU A 229 4.56 0.40 -8.64
C GLU A 229 3.35 1.29 -8.94
N ILE A 230 2.26 0.71 -9.41
CA ILE A 230 0.97 1.39 -9.58
C ILE A 230 0.01 0.75 -8.59
N TYR A 231 -0.51 1.53 -7.65
CA TYR A 231 -1.38 1.02 -6.60
C TYR A 231 -2.81 1.54 -6.73
N PHE A 232 -3.74 0.72 -6.25
CA PHE A 232 -5.18 0.91 -6.39
C PHE A 232 -5.90 0.60 -5.08
N HIS A 233 -7.15 1.07 -4.95
CA HIS A 233 -8.10 0.73 -3.89
C HIS A 233 -9.39 0.15 -4.51
N PRO A 234 -9.33 -1.01 -5.18
CA PRO A 234 -10.49 -1.54 -5.88
C PRO A 234 -11.52 -2.13 -4.90
N ALA A 235 -12.80 -2.02 -5.24
CA ALA A 235 -13.88 -2.78 -4.59
C ALA A 235 -14.98 -3.09 -5.60
N THR A 236 -15.70 -4.20 -5.42
CA THR A 236 -16.81 -4.57 -6.33
C THR A 236 -17.98 -3.59 -6.23
N HIS A 237 -18.16 -2.98 -5.06
CA HIS A 237 -19.04 -1.84 -4.84
C HIS A 237 -18.70 -1.10 -3.56
N LYS A 238 -19.16 0.16 -3.42
CA LYS A 238 -18.93 0.98 -2.22
C LYS A 238 -19.92 0.63 -1.09
N ASN A 239 -19.47 -0.14 -0.11
CA ASN A 239 -20.25 -0.43 1.10
C ASN A 239 -20.25 0.75 2.10
N ALA A 240 -20.96 0.60 3.23
CA ALA A 240 -21.07 1.65 4.25
C ALA A 240 -19.74 2.02 4.93
N LEU A 241 -18.82 1.06 5.08
CA LEU A 241 -17.49 1.31 5.66
C LEU A 241 -16.64 2.14 4.71
N LEU A 242 -16.59 1.76 3.43
CA LEU A 242 -15.89 2.50 2.38
C LEU A 242 -16.49 3.90 2.20
N GLN A 243 -17.83 4.04 2.24
CA GLN A 243 -18.49 5.34 2.20
C GLN A 243 -18.12 6.25 3.37
N LYS A 244 -17.86 5.67 4.56
CA LYS A 244 -17.44 6.43 5.75
C LYS A 244 -15.97 6.84 5.68
N LEU A 245 -15.08 5.93 5.30
CA LEU A 245 -13.62 6.15 5.32
C LEU A 245 -13.13 6.89 4.08
N MET A 246 -13.69 6.55 2.92
CA MET A 246 -13.24 6.98 1.59
C MET A 246 -14.44 7.44 0.73
N PRO A 247 -15.22 8.44 1.19
CA PRO A 247 -16.46 8.84 0.54
C PRO A 247 -16.27 9.25 -0.93
N THR A 248 -15.14 9.85 -1.27
CA THR A 248 -14.84 10.36 -2.61
C THR A 248 -14.25 9.33 -3.55
N TYR A 249 -13.81 8.16 -3.05
CA TYR A 249 -13.10 7.18 -3.87
C TYR A 249 -14.06 6.50 -4.87
N GLU A 250 -13.58 6.30 -6.09
CA GLU A 250 -14.25 5.64 -7.20
C GLU A 250 -13.80 4.17 -7.27
N HIS A 251 -14.02 3.41 -6.20
CA HIS A 251 -13.54 2.03 -6.05
C HIS A 251 -13.90 1.10 -7.22
N GLU A 252 -15.12 1.25 -7.77
CA GLU A 252 -15.60 0.47 -8.91
C GLU A 252 -14.83 0.82 -10.19
N ALA A 253 -14.48 2.10 -10.40
CA ALA A 253 -13.68 2.55 -11.54
C ALA A 253 -12.22 2.09 -11.43
N GLU A 254 -11.66 2.08 -10.21
CA GLU A 254 -10.33 1.50 -9.97
C GLU A 254 -10.31 -0.01 -10.23
N PHE A 255 -11.38 -0.72 -9.84
CA PHE A 255 -11.55 -2.13 -10.16
C PHE A 255 -11.68 -2.37 -11.66
N GLU A 256 -12.47 -1.56 -12.37
CA GLU A 256 -12.59 -1.60 -13.83
C GLU A 256 -11.23 -1.37 -14.51
N ALA A 257 -10.46 -0.39 -14.04
CA ALA A 257 -9.14 -0.07 -14.59
C ALA A 257 -8.20 -1.28 -14.53
N LEU A 258 -8.18 -2.01 -13.41
CA LEU A 258 -7.37 -3.22 -13.22
C LEU A 258 -7.72 -4.36 -14.20
N CYS A 259 -8.97 -4.40 -14.68
CA CYS A 259 -9.48 -5.41 -15.62
C CYS A 259 -9.52 -4.92 -17.07
N SER A 260 -9.22 -3.64 -17.33
CA SER A 260 -9.36 -3.01 -18.63
C SER A 260 -8.31 -3.48 -19.66
N SER A 261 -8.72 -3.53 -20.93
CA SER A 261 -7.82 -3.85 -22.04
C SER A 261 -6.90 -2.67 -22.40
N GLU A 262 -7.35 -1.46 -22.10
CA GLU A 262 -6.70 -0.18 -22.32
C GLU A 262 -5.48 -0.04 -21.41
N PHE A 263 -5.58 -0.45 -20.13
CA PHE A 263 -4.43 -0.47 -19.24
C PHE A 263 -3.34 -1.42 -19.77
N ARG A 264 -3.73 -2.61 -20.23
CA ARG A 264 -2.79 -3.58 -20.85
C ARG A 264 -2.11 -2.98 -22.08
N THR A 265 -2.89 -2.35 -22.96
CA THR A 265 -2.39 -1.67 -24.16
C THR A 265 -1.42 -0.53 -23.82
N GLY A 266 -1.69 0.23 -22.75
CA GLY A 266 -0.79 1.27 -22.27
C GLY A 266 0.56 0.73 -21.81
N LEU A 267 0.58 -0.40 -21.08
CA LEU A 267 1.82 -1.08 -20.68
C LEU A 267 2.60 -1.60 -21.91
N GLU A 268 1.90 -2.15 -22.90
CA GLU A 268 2.51 -2.62 -24.15
C GLU A 268 3.11 -1.46 -24.96
N HIS A 269 2.42 -0.33 -25.04
CA HIS A 269 2.88 0.89 -25.71
C HIS A 269 4.18 1.42 -25.12
N SER A 270 4.31 1.39 -23.80
CA SER A 270 5.55 1.80 -23.12
C SER A 270 6.63 0.73 -23.10
N HIS A 271 6.36 -0.47 -23.64
CA HIS A 271 7.21 -1.66 -23.53
C HIS A 271 7.53 -2.04 -22.07
N THR A 272 6.54 -1.89 -21.19
CA THR A 272 6.68 -2.19 -19.76
C THR A 272 6.32 -3.64 -19.47
N ALA A 273 7.26 -4.38 -18.88
CA ALA A 273 7.00 -5.75 -18.44
C ALA A 273 6.35 -5.77 -17.05
N ARG A 274 5.30 -6.56 -16.87
CA ARG A 274 4.71 -6.80 -15.54
C ARG A 274 5.64 -7.67 -14.69
N CYS A 275 5.76 -7.36 -13.42
CA CYS A 275 6.56 -8.11 -12.43
C CYS A 275 5.91 -8.06 -11.04
N GLY A 276 6.38 -8.88 -10.11
CA GLY A 276 6.06 -8.78 -8.67
C GLY A 276 7.28 -8.37 -7.84
N TRP A 277 7.08 -8.21 -6.52
CA TRP A 277 8.16 -7.83 -5.61
C TRP A 277 9.30 -8.87 -5.54
N GLN A 278 8.98 -10.14 -5.77
CA GLN A 278 9.98 -11.21 -5.79
C GLN A 278 10.98 -11.07 -6.96
N ASP A 279 10.56 -10.48 -8.07
CA ASP A 279 11.39 -10.29 -9.27
C ASP A 279 12.37 -9.10 -9.14
N VAL A 280 12.24 -8.32 -8.06
CA VAL A 280 13.05 -7.13 -7.79
C VAL A 280 13.91 -7.28 -6.54
N LEU A 281 13.87 -8.44 -5.88
CA LEU A 281 14.75 -8.71 -4.76
C LEU A 281 16.22 -8.81 -5.23
N PRO A 282 17.18 -8.31 -4.43
CA PRO A 282 18.60 -8.55 -4.68
C PRO A 282 18.89 -10.05 -4.74
N ALA A 283 19.78 -10.42 -5.65
CA ALA A 283 20.34 -11.78 -5.78
C ALA A 283 21.08 -12.21 -4.50
#